data_AF-A0A9D4UH88-F1
#
_entry.id   AF-A0A9D4UH88-F1
#
_cell.length_a   1.000
_cell.length_b   1.000
_cell.length_c   1.000
_cell.angle_alpha   90.00
_cell.angle_beta   90.00
_cell.angle_gamma   90.00
#
_symmetry.space_group_name_H-M   'P 1'
#
loop_
_entity.id
_entity.type
_entity.pdbx_description
1 polymer ?
#
loop_
_entity_poly.entity_id
_entity_poly.type
_entity_poly.pdbx_seq_one_letter_code
_entity_poly.pdbx_strand_id
1 'polypeptide(L)'
;MAPEKKNEGDKESSTEQWLAYTVAQAQELRRSVADSTDTVLQSTRSYLSDLQSTSSHYSHFAQNWYHTVRSEYGHYEDIFFGKLKEGLQIASDHPAATCTVMAGAGLLLMKRPRRFLVRNTVGRFQSEESLLTRSENRVKELRQSIDLLKKESKKLEERAKLAEDELLRGRTKLKQVGTQIQKLVNSIHKTESQSQGLMESLRELPGRDALRFRAEVASMTAEAKLERNSLTKEVSKIANFGIPV
;
A
#
# COMPACT_ATOMS: atom_id res chain seq x y z
N MET A 1 -46.00 -40.43 -40.47
CA MET A 1 -44.95 -40.44 -39.44
C MET A 1 -44.65 -38.97 -39.11
N ALA A 2 -45.17 -38.47 -37.98
CA ALA A 2 -44.96 -37.10 -37.53
C ALA A 2 -43.66 -37.00 -36.71
N PRO A 3 -43.01 -35.82 -36.68
CA PRO A 3 -42.28 -35.45 -35.47
C PRO A 3 -42.64 -34.02 -34.99
N GLU A 4 -43.43 -34.01 -33.92
CA GLU A 4 -43.13 -33.38 -32.62
C GLU A 4 -42.45 -32.01 -32.61
N LYS A 5 -43.28 -30.95 -32.54
CA LYS A 5 -42.89 -29.61 -32.07
C LYS A 5 -42.92 -29.56 -30.52
N LYS A 6 -41.79 -29.82 -29.88
CA LYS A 6 -41.52 -29.49 -28.48
C LYS A 6 -40.04 -29.14 -28.36
N ASN A 7 -39.66 -27.86 -28.47
CA ASN A 7 -38.29 -27.40 -28.13
C ASN A 7 -38.09 -25.86 -28.12
N GLU A 8 -39.16 -25.05 -28.09
CA GLU A 8 -39.02 -23.57 -28.04
C GLU A 8 -39.16 -22.99 -26.62
N GLY A 9 -40.01 -23.57 -25.75
CA GLY A 9 -40.23 -23.04 -24.39
C GLY A 9 -39.06 -23.16 -23.40
N ASP A 10 -38.22 -24.20 -23.52
CA ASP A 10 -37.10 -24.42 -22.59
C ASP A 10 -35.88 -23.50 -22.88
N LYS A 11 -35.80 -22.95 -24.09
CA LYS A 11 -34.74 -22.02 -24.50
C LYS A 11 -35.00 -20.59 -24.01
N GLU A 12 -36.26 -20.15 -23.95
CA GLU A 12 -36.62 -18.82 -23.43
C GLU A 12 -36.41 -18.72 -21.91
N SER A 13 -36.80 -19.74 -21.15
CA SER A 13 -36.55 -19.82 -19.69
C SER A 13 -35.06 -19.75 -19.33
N SER A 14 -34.22 -20.48 -20.08
CA SER A 14 -32.77 -20.54 -19.83
C SER A 14 -32.05 -19.24 -20.19
N THR A 15 -32.57 -18.49 -21.17
CA THR A 15 -31.99 -17.19 -21.58
C THR A 15 -32.39 -16.08 -20.62
N GLU A 16 -33.61 -16.07 -20.10
CA GLU A 16 -34.04 -15.12 -19.05
C GLU A 16 -33.30 -15.33 -17.73
N GLN A 17 -33.07 -16.58 -17.32
CA GLN A 17 -32.27 -16.90 -16.12
C GLN A 17 -30.80 -16.49 -16.27
N TRP A 18 -30.22 -16.67 -17.46
CA TRP A 18 -28.84 -16.24 -17.74
C TRP A 18 -28.71 -14.72 -17.78
N LEU A 19 -29.71 -14.01 -18.33
CA LEU A 19 -29.75 -12.54 -18.34
C LEU A 19 -29.88 -11.98 -16.91
N ALA A 20 -30.73 -12.56 -16.07
CA ALA A 20 -30.86 -12.16 -14.68
C ALA A 20 -29.57 -12.40 -13.88
N TYR A 21 -28.92 -13.55 -14.10
CA TYR A 21 -27.65 -13.90 -13.45
C TYR A 21 -26.50 -12.96 -13.87
N THR A 22 -26.39 -12.64 -15.16
CA THR A 22 -25.34 -11.74 -15.67
C THR A 22 -25.53 -10.29 -15.21
N VAL A 23 -26.78 -9.81 -15.10
CA VAL A 23 -27.08 -8.48 -14.55
C VAL A 23 -26.77 -8.40 -13.06
N ALA A 24 -27.10 -9.43 -12.28
CA ALA A 24 -26.76 -9.50 -10.87
C ALA A 24 -25.23 -9.51 -10.65
N GLN A 25 -24.50 -10.30 -11.44
CA GLN A 25 -23.05 -10.39 -11.37
C GLN A 25 -22.35 -9.09 -11.82
N ALA A 26 -22.92 -8.39 -12.82
CA ALA A 26 -22.45 -7.07 -13.23
C ALA A 26 -22.70 -5.99 -12.15
N GLN A 27 -23.81 -6.08 -11.40
CA GLN A 27 -24.07 -5.17 -10.27
C GLN A 27 -23.15 -5.43 -9.08
N GLU A 28 -22.85 -6.69 -8.77
CA GLU A 28 -21.89 -7.09 -7.73
C GLU A 28 -20.48 -6.57 -8.05
N LEU A 29 -20.02 -6.77 -9.30
CA LEU A 29 -18.73 -6.27 -9.77
C LEU A 29 -18.68 -4.74 -9.79
N ARG A 30 -19.78 -4.08 -10.17
CA ARG A 30 -19.86 -2.61 -10.13
C ARG A 30 -19.78 -2.08 -8.69
N ARG A 31 -20.38 -2.76 -7.71
CA ARG A 31 -20.30 -2.40 -6.29
C ARG A 31 -18.89 -2.67 -5.73
N SER A 32 -18.31 -3.83 -6.02
CA SER A 32 -16.94 -4.17 -5.59
C SER A 32 -15.89 -3.24 -6.19
N VAL A 33 -16.05 -2.84 -7.46
CA VAL A 33 -15.18 -1.85 -8.10
C VAL A 33 -15.41 -0.46 -7.50
N ALA A 34 -16.66 -0.05 -7.24
CA ALA A 34 -16.94 1.23 -6.59
C ALA A 34 -16.31 1.32 -5.18
N ASP A 35 -16.51 0.29 -4.34
CA ASP A 35 -15.95 0.23 -2.98
C ASP A 35 -14.41 0.13 -3.00
N SER A 36 -13.84 -0.60 -3.97
CA SER A 36 -12.39 -0.66 -4.17
C SER A 36 -11.81 0.68 -4.68
N THR A 37 -12.54 1.41 -5.52
CA THR A 37 -12.10 2.73 -5.99
C THR A 37 -12.12 3.75 -4.87
N ASP A 38 -13.12 3.74 -3.99
CA ASP A 38 -13.22 4.68 -2.88
C ASP A 38 -12.15 4.43 -1.81
N THR A 39 -11.86 3.17 -1.49
CA THR A 39 -10.77 2.79 -0.56
C THR A 39 -9.37 3.13 -1.11
N VAL A 40 -9.15 2.96 -2.42
CA VAL A 40 -7.90 3.37 -3.08
C VAL A 40 -7.81 4.89 -3.19
N LEU A 41 -8.92 5.60 -3.46
CA LEU A 41 -8.98 7.06 -3.48
C LEU A 41 -8.68 7.66 -2.11
N GLN A 42 -9.21 7.07 -1.04
CA GLN A 42 -9.02 7.57 0.32
C GLN A 42 -7.59 7.33 0.81
N SER A 43 -7.00 6.17 0.49
CA SER A 43 -5.60 5.87 0.80
C SER A 43 -4.62 6.70 -0.05
N THR A 44 -4.88 6.90 -1.35
CA THR A 44 -4.05 7.81 -2.17
C THR A 44 -4.19 9.27 -1.75
N ARG A 45 -5.37 9.71 -1.29
CA ARG A 45 -5.53 11.06 -0.70
C ARG A 45 -4.73 11.25 0.58
N SER A 46 -4.66 10.25 1.46
CA SER A 46 -3.82 10.34 2.67
C SER A 46 -2.33 10.33 2.35
N TYR A 47 -1.88 9.50 1.39
CA TYR A 47 -0.49 9.54 0.93
C TYR A 47 -0.15 10.84 0.20
N LEU A 48 -1.08 11.41 -0.57
CA LEU A 48 -0.90 12.70 -1.23
C LEU A 48 -0.88 13.86 -0.23
N SER A 49 -1.69 13.83 0.84
CA SER A 49 -1.63 14.85 1.88
C SER A 49 -0.32 14.79 2.67
N ASP A 50 0.20 13.58 2.93
CA ASP A 50 1.49 13.38 3.62
C ASP A 50 2.68 13.80 2.73
N LEU A 51 2.60 13.56 1.41
CA LEU A 51 3.57 14.06 0.43
C LEU A 51 3.47 15.59 0.29
N GLN A 52 2.27 16.16 0.34
CA GLN A 52 2.07 17.61 0.31
C GLN A 52 2.64 18.29 1.57
N SER A 53 2.47 17.69 2.76
CA SER A 53 3.10 18.20 3.97
C SER A 53 4.62 18.01 3.97
N THR A 54 5.14 16.92 3.40
CA THR A 54 6.60 16.67 3.27
C THR A 54 7.26 17.56 2.21
N SER A 55 6.55 17.89 1.13
CA SER A 55 7.01 18.80 0.06
C SER A 55 7.21 20.24 0.55
N SER A 56 6.47 20.64 1.59
CA SER A 56 6.65 21.95 2.23
C SER A 56 8.06 22.11 2.84
N HIS A 57 8.65 21.04 3.40
CA HIS A 57 10.00 21.09 3.97
C HIS A 57 11.10 21.35 2.91
N TYR A 58 10.97 20.77 1.71
CA TYR A 58 11.91 21.05 0.61
C TYR A 58 11.71 22.47 0.05
N SER A 59 10.47 22.94 0.00
CA SER A 59 10.14 24.31 -0.43
C SER A 59 10.70 25.35 0.55
N HIS A 60 10.60 25.10 1.86
CA HIS A 60 11.21 25.95 2.89
C HIS A 60 12.74 25.93 2.84
N PHE A 61 13.37 24.77 2.58
CA PHE A 61 14.81 24.68 2.40
C PHE A 61 15.29 25.46 1.16
N ALA A 62 14.60 25.31 0.02
CA ALA A 62 14.92 26.04 -1.21
C ALA A 62 14.70 27.55 -1.06
N GLN A 63 13.65 27.98 -0.36
CA GLN A 63 13.40 29.39 -0.02
C GLN A 63 14.50 29.94 0.89
N ASN A 64 14.85 29.22 1.96
CA ASN A 64 15.84 29.70 2.91
C ASN A 64 17.23 29.82 2.27
N TRP A 65 17.63 28.82 1.46
CA TRP A 65 18.87 28.90 0.68
C TRP A 65 18.87 30.05 -0.34
N TYR A 66 17.74 30.28 -1.02
CA TYR A 66 17.59 31.41 -1.93
C TYR A 66 17.74 32.77 -1.21
N HIS A 67 17.18 32.90 0.00
CA HIS A 67 17.29 34.11 0.80
C HIS A 67 18.72 34.36 1.31
N THR A 68 19.41 33.32 1.80
CA THR A 68 20.79 33.42 2.28
C THR A 68 21.77 33.78 1.15
N VAL A 69 21.67 33.10 0.00
CA VAL A 69 22.51 33.42 -1.17
C VAL A 69 22.20 34.82 -1.67
N ARG A 70 20.93 35.25 -1.65
CA ARG A 70 20.55 36.60 -2.07
C ARG A 70 21.12 37.68 -1.15
N SER A 71 21.14 37.47 0.17
CA SER A 71 21.69 38.45 1.11
C SER A 71 23.20 38.58 0.98
N GLU A 72 23.91 37.46 0.86
CA GLU A 72 25.37 37.47 0.72
C GLU A 72 25.79 38.08 -0.63
N TYR A 73 25.08 37.75 -1.71
CA TYR A 73 25.38 38.30 -3.04
C TYR A 73 25.06 39.80 -3.15
N GLY A 74 24.03 40.27 -2.45
CA GLY A 74 23.66 41.69 -2.41
C GLY A 74 24.76 42.58 -1.83
N HIS A 75 25.48 42.10 -0.81
CA HIS A 75 26.56 42.86 -0.18
C HIS A 75 27.75 43.10 -1.12
N TYR A 76 28.20 42.05 -1.81
CA TYR A 76 29.29 42.18 -2.80
C TYR A 76 28.84 42.96 -4.04
N GLU A 77 27.58 42.82 -4.45
CA GLU A 77 27.00 43.58 -5.55
C GLU A 77 26.98 45.08 -5.26
N ASP A 78 26.56 45.49 -4.06
CA ASP A 78 26.47 46.89 -3.67
C ASP A 78 27.86 47.53 -3.50
N ILE A 79 28.87 46.78 -3.02
CA ILE A 79 30.26 47.26 -2.94
C ILE A 79 30.85 47.47 -4.35
N PHE A 80 30.71 46.47 -5.23
CA PHE A 80 31.25 46.54 -6.59
C PHE A 80 30.62 47.68 -7.39
N PHE A 81 29.30 47.82 -7.33
CA PHE A 81 28.60 48.88 -8.06
C PHE A 81 28.67 50.24 -7.37
N GLY A 82 28.86 50.29 -6.05
CA GLY A 82 29.22 51.51 -5.32
C GLY A 82 30.56 52.07 -5.83
N LYS A 83 31.59 51.20 -5.92
CA LYS A 83 32.90 51.57 -6.47
C LYS A 83 32.85 51.95 -7.95
N LEU A 84 32.03 51.26 -8.74
CA LEU A 84 31.83 51.60 -10.14
C LEU A 84 31.15 52.96 -10.31
N LYS A 85 30.18 53.30 -9.44
CA LYS A 85 29.48 54.59 -9.43
C LYS A 85 30.38 55.74 -8.98
N GLU A 86 31.27 55.51 -8.01
CA GLU A 86 32.33 56.45 -7.62
C GLU A 86 33.29 56.71 -8.80
N GLY A 87 33.72 55.67 -9.52
CA GLY A 87 34.52 55.81 -10.74
C GLY A 87 33.78 56.54 -11.87
N LEU A 88 32.45 56.39 -11.95
CA LEU A 88 31.60 57.07 -12.92
C LEU A 88 31.44 58.57 -12.62
N GLN A 89 31.43 58.96 -11.34
CA GLN A 89 31.43 60.37 -10.95
C GLN A 89 32.73 61.07 -11.34
N ILE A 90 33.87 60.39 -11.27
CA ILE A 90 35.18 60.89 -11.72
C ILE A 90 35.23 61.03 -13.26
N ALA A 91 34.50 60.21 -14.01
CA ALA A 91 34.40 60.30 -15.47
C ALA A 91 33.44 61.42 -15.97
N SER A 92 32.65 62.03 -15.07
CA SER A 92 31.69 63.09 -15.44
C SER A 92 32.39 64.38 -15.91
N ASP A 93 33.68 64.52 -15.62
CA ASP A 93 34.50 65.66 -16.00
C ASP A 93 34.84 65.67 -17.51
N HIS A 94 34.53 64.60 -18.26
CA HIS A 94 34.80 64.47 -19.70
C HIS A 94 33.51 64.11 -20.46
N PRO A 95 32.66 65.09 -20.84
CA PRO A 95 31.26 64.83 -21.21
C PRO A 95 31.03 64.19 -22.59
N ALA A 96 31.96 64.32 -23.55
CA ALA A 96 31.71 63.93 -24.95
C ALA A 96 31.87 62.43 -25.24
N ALA A 97 32.82 61.74 -24.59
CA ALA A 97 33.06 60.30 -24.79
C ALA A 97 32.24 59.41 -23.83
N THR A 98 31.71 60.00 -22.77
CA THR A 98 31.17 59.25 -21.61
C THR A 98 29.69 58.95 -21.74
N CYS A 99 28.94 59.66 -22.60
CA CYS A 99 27.50 59.45 -22.76
C CYS A 99 27.13 58.02 -23.22
N THR A 100 27.91 57.44 -24.14
CA THR A 100 27.68 56.07 -24.65
C THR A 100 28.12 55.00 -23.65
N VAL A 101 29.27 55.21 -23.00
CA VAL A 101 29.78 54.33 -21.94
C VAL A 101 28.86 54.33 -20.72
N MET A 102 28.32 55.50 -20.35
CA MET A 102 27.40 55.68 -19.23
C MET A 102 26.02 55.07 -19.50
N ALA A 103 25.49 55.21 -20.72
CA ALA A 103 24.24 54.55 -21.11
C ALA A 103 24.39 53.02 -21.12
N GLY A 104 25.49 52.49 -21.67
CA GLY A 104 25.79 51.06 -21.68
C GLY A 104 26.01 50.46 -20.28
N ALA A 105 26.79 51.16 -19.43
CA ALA A 105 27.01 50.76 -18.05
C ALA A 105 25.72 50.85 -17.21
N GLY A 106 24.92 51.91 -17.41
CA GLY A 106 23.63 52.09 -16.74
C GLY A 106 22.65 50.95 -17.00
N LEU A 107 22.66 50.39 -18.22
CA LEU A 107 21.80 49.27 -18.58
C LEU A 107 22.28 47.93 -17.96
N LEU A 108 23.58 47.75 -17.73
CA LEU A 108 24.13 46.60 -17.02
C LEU A 108 23.97 46.70 -15.49
N LEU A 109 24.00 47.92 -14.96
CA LEU A 109 23.83 48.23 -13.53
C LEU A 109 22.38 48.08 -13.05
N MET A 110 21.39 48.21 -13.94
CA MET A 110 19.99 48.05 -13.56
C MET A 110 19.64 46.59 -13.26
N LYS A 111 19.06 46.36 -12.07
CA LYS A 111 18.74 45.02 -11.52
C LYS A 111 17.87 44.14 -12.43
N ARG A 112 17.00 44.72 -13.28
CA ARG A 112 16.09 43.98 -14.18
C ARG A 112 16.74 43.51 -15.48
N PRO A 113 17.39 44.37 -16.29
CA PRO A 113 18.12 43.93 -17.49
C PRO A 113 19.27 42.97 -17.18
N ARG A 114 19.96 43.11 -16.03
CA ARG A 114 20.99 42.14 -15.59
C ARG A 114 20.44 40.71 -15.49
N ARG A 115 19.30 40.51 -14.80
CA ARG A 115 18.66 39.18 -14.68
C ARG A 115 18.17 38.66 -16.01
N PHE A 116 17.69 39.55 -16.88
CA PHE A 116 17.26 39.21 -18.23
C PHE A 116 18.43 38.69 -19.07
N LEU A 117 19.57 39.39 -19.06
CA LEU A 117 20.77 38.97 -19.77
C LEU A 117 21.29 37.63 -19.25
N VAL A 118 21.49 37.48 -17.93
CA VAL A 118 21.97 36.20 -17.36
C VAL A 118 21.02 35.05 -17.70
N ARG A 119 19.71 35.24 -17.59
CA ARG A 119 18.74 34.17 -17.91
C ARG A 119 18.72 33.83 -19.40
N ASN A 120 18.97 34.81 -20.27
CA ASN A 120 18.96 34.62 -21.72
C ASN A 120 20.31 34.13 -22.29
N THR A 121 21.43 34.38 -21.59
CA THR A 121 22.77 34.01 -22.07
C THR A 121 23.29 32.72 -21.45
N VAL A 122 23.04 32.46 -20.16
CA VAL A 122 23.55 31.25 -19.48
C VAL A 122 23.00 29.96 -20.10
N GLY A 123 21.77 29.98 -20.62
CA GLY A 123 21.21 28.83 -21.35
C GLY A 123 21.88 28.58 -22.71
N ARG A 124 22.47 29.61 -23.35
CA ARG A 124 23.08 29.53 -24.68
C ARG A 124 24.55 29.12 -24.67
N PHE A 125 25.21 29.15 -23.51
CA PHE A 125 26.60 28.74 -23.34
C PHE A 125 26.76 27.29 -22.84
N GLN A 126 25.68 26.51 -22.72
CA GLN A 126 25.80 25.08 -22.47
C GLN A 126 26.26 24.41 -23.75
N SER A 127 27.48 23.86 -23.76
CA SER A 127 27.97 23.09 -24.90
C SER A 127 27.12 21.84 -25.09
N GLU A 128 26.86 21.47 -26.33
CA GLU A 128 26.13 20.24 -26.67
C GLU A 128 26.81 19.02 -26.03
N GLU A 129 28.14 19.02 -25.97
CA GLU A 129 28.95 18.00 -25.30
C GLU A 129 28.64 17.88 -23.79
N SER A 130 28.40 19.00 -23.09
CA SER A 130 28.05 18.99 -21.66
C SER A 130 26.65 18.42 -21.41
N LEU A 131 25.71 18.64 -22.34
CA LEU A 131 24.37 18.07 -22.28
C LEU A 131 24.39 16.58 -22.61
N LEU A 132 25.16 16.16 -23.60
CA LEU A 132 25.32 14.75 -23.97
C LEU A 132 25.98 13.94 -22.85
N THR A 133 27.10 14.40 -22.31
CA THR A 133 27.79 13.73 -21.18
C THR A 133 26.90 13.63 -19.94
N ARG A 134 26.13 14.68 -19.63
CA ARG A 134 25.14 14.65 -18.56
C ARG A 134 24.05 13.60 -18.82
N SER A 135 23.57 13.51 -20.05
CA SER A 135 22.56 12.54 -20.47
C SER A 135 23.09 11.10 -20.37
N GLU A 136 24.31 10.86 -20.84
CA GLU A 136 24.99 9.56 -20.74
C GLU A 136 25.16 9.11 -19.29
N ASN A 137 25.58 10.03 -18.41
CA ASN A 137 25.72 9.73 -16.99
C ASN A 137 24.37 9.37 -16.35
N ARG A 138 23.30 10.10 -16.69
CA ARG A 138 21.94 9.76 -16.25
C ARG A 138 21.48 8.38 -16.75
N VAL A 139 21.78 8.03 -17.99
CA VAL A 139 21.45 6.71 -18.54
C VAL A 139 22.24 5.62 -17.82
N LYS A 140 23.52 5.85 -17.49
CA LYS A 140 24.35 4.91 -16.72
C LYS A 140 23.82 4.72 -15.29
N GLU A 141 23.48 5.80 -14.59
CA GLU A 141 22.84 5.76 -13.27
C GLU A 141 21.52 4.97 -13.32
N LEU A 142 20.68 5.24 -14.32
CA LEU A 142 19.41 4.54 -14.51
C LEU A 142 19.63 3.04 -14.76
N ARG A 143 20.57 2.65 -15.62
CA ARG A 143 20.89 1.24 -15.86
C ARG A 143 21.33 0.53 -14.58
N GLN A 144 22.20 1.15 -13.79
CA GLN A 144 22.63 0.59 -12.51
C GLN A 144 21.46 0.42 -11.54
N SER A 145 20.57 1.42 -11.46
CA SER A 145 19.36 1.32 -10.62
C SER A 145 18.42 0.19 -11.07
N ILE A 146 18.23 0.01 -12.38
CA ILE A 146 17.41 -1.06 -12.95
C ILE A 146 18.03 -2.43 -12.64
N ASP A 147 19.35 -2.56 -12.73
CA ASP A 147 20.04 -3.82 -12.43
C ASP A 147 19.93 -4.20 -10.95
N LEU A 148 19.99 -3.21 -10.04
CA LEU A 148 19.74 -3.41 -8.61
C LEU A 148 18.30 -3.82 -8.37
N LEU A 149 17.33 -3.09 -8.91
CA LEU A 149 15.91 -3.41 -8.79
C LEU A 149 15.59 -4.80 -9.35
N LYS A 150 16.22 -5.21 -10.44
CA LYS A 150 16.05 -6.55 -11.02
C LYS A 150 16.56 -7.65 -10.08
N LYS A 151 17.69 -7.42 -9.39
CA LYS A 151 18.22 -8.36 -8.39
C LYS A 151 17.33 -8.42 -7.16
N GLU A 152 16.89 -7.28 -6.66
CA GLU A 152 15.98 -7.20 -5.50
C GLU A 152 14.62 -7.83 -5.82
N SER A 153 14.07 -7.57 -7.01
CA SER A 153 12.82 -8.16 -7.49
C SER A 153 12.91 -9.69 -7.52
N LYS A 154 14.00 -10.27 -8.06
CA LYS A 154 14.19 -11.72 -8.07
C LYS A 154 14.23 -12.30 -6.65
N LYS A 155 14.97 -11.65 -5.75
CA LYS A 155 15.08 -12.07 -4.34
C LYS A 155 13.74 -12.01 -3.62
N LEU A 156 12.92 -10.98 -3.89
CA LEU A 156 11.59 -10.84 -3.32
C LEU A 156 10.63 -11.87 -3.91
N GLU A 157 10.72 -12.15 -5.20
CA GLU A 157 9.93 -13.20 -5.86
C GLU A 157 10.21 -14.58 -5.27
N GLU A 158 11.50 -14.94 -5.08
CA GLU A 158 11.88 -16.20 -4.44
C GLU A 158 11.35 -16.31 -3.01
N ARG A 159 11.43 -15.24 -2.22
CA ARG A 159 10.87 -15.20 -0.86
C ARG A 159 9.34 -15.32 -0.86
N ALA A 160 8.66 -14.68 -1.81
CA ALA A 160 7.21 -14.76 -1.93
C ALA A 160 6.77 -16.19 -2.25
N LYS A 161 7.45 -16.87 -3.19
CA LYS A 161 7.19 -18.29 -3.51
C LYS A 161 7.40 -19.20 -2.32
N LEU A 162 8.49 -19.02 -1.57
CA LEU A 162 8.73 -19.81 -0.36
C LEU A 162 7.66 -19.57 0.71
N ALA A 163 7.25 -18.32 0.92
CA ALA A 163 6.19 -17.99 1.87
C ALA A 163 4.83 -18.57 1.44
N GLU A 164 4.53 -18.58 0.14
CA GLU A 164 3.33 -19.22 -0.41
C GLU A 164 3.32 -20.73 -0.16
N ASP A 165 4.43 -21.42 -0.44
CA ASP A 165 4.57 -22.85 -0.18
C ASP A 165 4.41 -23.18 1.32
N GLU A 166 5.01 -22.38 2.20
CA GLU A 166 4.87 -22.53 3.65
C GLU A 166 3.44 -22.30 4.13
N LEU A 167 2.75 -21.29 3.58
CA LEU A 167 1.34 -21.02 3.88
C LEU A 167 0.45 -22.19 3.43
N LEU A 168 0.63 -22.68 2.20
CA LEU A 168 -0.14 -23.81 1.68
C LEU A 168 0.07 -25.07 2.54
N ARG A 169 1.32 -25.37 2.92
CA ARG A 169 1.64 -26.47 3.84
C ARG A 169 1.06 -26.25 5.24
N GLY A 170 1.07 -25.01 5.75
CA GLY A 170 0.46 -24.65 7.02
C GLY A 170 -1.05 -24.85 7.00
N ARG A 171 -1.71 -24.42 5.92
CA ARG A 171 -3.17 -24.57 5.70
C ARG A 171 -3.58 -26.04 5.65
N THR A 172 -2.84 -26.90 4.96
CA THR A 172 -3.15 -28.34 4.91
C THR A 172 -2.96 -29.02 6.26
N LYS A 173 -1.89 -28.67 7.00
CA LYS A 173 -1.69 -29.15 8.38
C LYS A 173 -2.81 -28.70 9.31
N LEU A 174 -3.20 -27.43 9.27
CA LEU A 174 -4.32 -26.90 10.08
C LEU A 174 -5.64 -27.60 9.74
N LYS A 175 -5.90 -27.85 8.46
CA LYS A 175 -7.06 -28.64 8.02
C LYS A 175 -7.02 -30.04 8.60
N GLN A 176 -5.89 -30.74 8.49
CA GLN A 176 -5.75 -32.11 9.00
C GLN A 176 -5.95 -32.15 10.52
N VAL A 177 -5.27 -31.28 11.27
CA VAL A 177 -5.40 -31.18 12.72
C VAL A 177 -6.84 -30.80 13.11
N GLY A 178 -7.44 -29.85 12.41
CA GLY A 178 -8.84 -29.49 12.59
C GLY A 178 -9.77 -30.70 12.46
N THR A 179 -9.63 -31.49 11.39
CA THR A 179 -10.48 -32.69 11.19
C THR A 179 -10.27 -33.74 12.29
N GLN A 180 -9.04 -33.86 12.83
CA GLN A 180 -8.74 -34.76 13.95
C GLN A 180 -9.39 -34.27 15.25
N ILE A 181 -9.32 -32.97 15.53
CA ILE A 181 -9.99 -32.36 16.69
C ILE A 181 -11.51 -32.53 16.55
N GLN A 182 -12.09 -32.32 15.37
CA GLN A 182 -13.52 -32.52 15.16
C GLN A 182 -13.97 -33.96 15.40
N LYS A 183 -13.17 -34.94 14.96
CA LYS A 183 -13.41 -36.36 15.28
C LYS A 183 -13.35 -36.61 16.79
N LEU A 184 -12.37 -36.03 17.48
CA LEU A 184 -12.23 -36.14 18.93
C LEU A 184 -13.42 -35.50 19.68
N VAL A 185 -13.87 -34.33 19.25
CA VAL A 185 -15.08 -33.66 19.77
C VAL A 185 -16.29 -34.57 19.63
N ASN A 186 -16.47 -35.22 18.47
CA ASN A 186 -17.57 -36.14 18.24
C ASN A 186 -17.47 -37.40 19.14
N SER A 187 -16.26 -37.93 19.35
CA SER A 187 -16.07 -39.06 20.26
C SER A 187 -16.34 -38.68 21.72
N ILE A 188 -15.88 -37.50 22.17
CA ILE A 188 -16.16 -37.00 23.52
C ILE A 188 -17.65 -36.75 23.70
N HIS A 189 -18.32 -36.22 22.68
CA HIS A 189 -19.77 -36.05 22.74
C HIS A 189 -20.51 -37.39 22.87
N LYS A 190 -20.03 -38.44 22.19
CA LYS A 190 -20.58 -39.79 22.34
C LYS A 190 -20.35 -40.33 23.75
N THR A 191 -19.16 -40.18 24.33
CA THR A 191 -18.89 -40.62 25.71
C THR A 191 -19.70 -39.80 26.71
N GLU A 192 -19.82 -38.48 26.54
CA GLU A 192 -20.68 -37.61 27.33
C GLU A 192 -22.14 -38.12 27.32
N SER A 193 -22.68 -38.46 26.15
CA SER A 193 -24.04 -38.98 26.02
C SER A 193 -24.22 -40.35 26.71
N GLN A 194 -23.20 -41.22 26.64
CA GLN A 194 -23.23 -42.52 27.32
C GLN A 194 -23.15 -42.37 28.83
N SER A 195 -22.32 -41.46 29.34
CA SER A 195 -22.24 -41.13 30.76
C SER A 195 -23.54 -40.53 31.28
N GLN A 196 -24.21 -39.67 30.50
CA GLN A 196 -25.53 -39.15 30.84
C GLN A 196 -26.60 -40.26 30.87
N GLY A 197 -26.58 -41.18 29.91
CA GLY A 197 -27.47 -42.35 29.93
C GLY A 197 -27.23 -43.24 31.16
N LEU A 198 -25.97 -43.50 31.50
CA LEU A 198 -25.60 -44.26 32.70
C LEU A 198 -26.04 -43.55 33.98
N MET A 199 -25.90 -42.22 34.04
CA MET A 199 -26.38 -41.41 35.16
C MET A 199 -27.87 -41.59 35.39
N GLU A 200 -28.67 -41.58 34.32
CA GLU A 200 -30.11 -41.73 34.40
C GLU A 200 -30.47 -43.14 34.88
N SER A 201 -29.82 -44.19 34.37
CA SER A 201 -30.01 -45.56 34.89
C SER A 201 -29.60 -45.69 36.36
N LEU A 202 -28.51 -45.05 36.78
CA LEU A 202 -28.11 -45.03 38.19
C LEU A 202 -29.11 -44.29 39.06
N ARG A 203 -29.86 -43.32 38.52
CA ARG A 203 -30.87 -42.52 39.24
C ARG A 203 -32.05 -43.34 39.75
N GLU A 204 -32.38 -44.43 39.06
CA GLU A 204 -33.47 -45.35 39.40
C GLU A 204 -33.14 -46.25 40.59
N LEU A 205 -31.85 -46.44 40.92
CA LEU A 205 -31.39 -47.35 41.96
C LEU A 205 -31.19 -46.65 43.33
N PRO A 206 -31.94 -46.97 44.39
CA PRO A 206 -31.83 -46.30 45.70
C PRO A 206 -30.64 -46.75 46.58
N GLY A 207 -29.59 -47.36 46.02
CA GLY A 207 -28.46 -47.94 46.77
C GLY A 207 -27.33 -46.95 47.09
N ARG A 208 -26.58 -47.21 48.18
CA ARG A 208 -25.39 -46.41 48.56
C ARG A 208 -24.30 -46.42 47.48
N ASP A 209 -24.05 -47.57 46.87
CA ASP A 209 -23.02 -47.69 45.83
C ASP A 209 -23.45 -46.99 44.54
N ALA A 210 -24.76 -46.98 44.23
CA ALA A 210 -25.32 -46.18 43.14
C ALA A 210 -25.09 -44.68 43.37
N LEU A 211 -25.26 -44.17 44.60
CA LEU A 211 -24.94 -42.77 44.92
C LEU A 211 -23.46 -42.43 44.70
N ARG A 212 -22.54 -43.34 45.05
CA ARG A 212 -21.10 -43.14 44.79
C ARG A 212 -20.81 -43.08 43.29
N PHE A 213 -21.34 -44.02 42.51
CA PHE A 213 -21.18 -44.01 41.06
C PHE A 213 -21.83 -42.79 40.40
N ARG A 214 -22.96 -42.29 40.92
CA ARG A 214 -23.55 -41.02 40.43
C ARG A 214 -22.60 -39.84 40.63
N ALA A 215 -21.93 -39.74 41.78
CA ALA A 215 -20.98 -38.66 42.00
C ALA A 215 -19.79 -38.74 41.02
N GLU A 216 -19.27 -39.94 40.79
CA GLU A 216 -18.14 -40.18 39.87
C GLU A 216 -18.50 -39.96 38.39
N VAL A 217 -19.65 -40.48 37.95
CA VAL A 217 -20.12 -40.25 36.56
C VAL A 217 -20.44 -38.77 36.35
N ALA A 218 -20.88 -38.05 37.39
CA ALA A 218 -21.20 -36.62 37.30
C ALA A 218 -19.92 -35.79 37.11
N SER A 219 -18.86 -36.10 37.86
CA SER A 219 -17.57 -35.43 37.68
C SER A 219 -16.99 -35.74 36.30
N MET A 220 -16.99 -37.01 35.87
CA MET A 220 -16.52 -37.40 34.53
C MET A 220 -17.29 -36.71 33.40
N THR A 221 -18.62 -36.59 33.53
CA THR A 221 -19.46 -35.90 32.54
C THR A 221 -19.15 -34.40 32.48
N ALA A 222 -18.94 -33.78 33.65
CA ALA A 222 -18.57 -32.37 33.71
C ALA A 222 -17.20 -32.10 33.08
N GLU A 223 -16.20 -32.95 33.35
CA GLU A 223 -14.87 -32.88 32.74
C GLU A 223 -14.94 -33.06 31.22
N ALA A 224 -15.61 -34.10 30.73
CA ALA A 224 -15.79 -34.34 29.30
C ALA A 224 -16.45 -33.14 28.59
N LYS A 225 -17.47 -32.53 29.22
CA LYS A 225 -18.14 -31.33 28.69
C LYS A 225 -17.20 -30.12 28.61
N LEU A 226 -16.35 -29.92 29.63
CA LEU A 226 -15.36 -28.84 29.64
C LEU A 226 -14.33 -29.04 28.52
N GLU A 227 -13.77 -30.24 28.38
CA GLU A 227 -12.81 -30.56 27.32
C GLU A 227 -13.43 -30.40 25.93
N ARG A 228 -14.64 -30.90 25.72
CA ARG A 228 -15.38 -30.75 24.46
C ARG A 228 -15.55 -29.28 24.10
N ASN A 229 -15.97 -28.45 25.04
CA ASN A 229 -16.15 -27.01 24.81
C ASN A 229 -14.82 -26.31 24.51
N SER A 230 -13.72 -26.73 25.16
CA SER A 230 -12.36 -26.23 24.87
C SER A 230 -11.95 -26.57 23.43
N LEU A 231 -12.06 -27.84 23.03
CA LEU A 231 -11.71 -28.29 21.68
C LEU A 231 -12.59 -27.67 20.59
N THR A 232 -13.88 -27.48 20.87
CA THR A 232 -14.81 -26.82 19.95
C THR A 232 -14.40 -25.36 19.69
N LYS A 233 -13.90 -24.65 20.71
CA LYS A 233 -13.34 -23.30 20.53
C LYS A 233 -12.12 -23.33 19.61
N GLU A 234 -11.22 -24.28 19.77
CA GLU A 234 -10.06 -24.40 18.88
C GLU A 234 -10.47 -24.70 17.42
N VAL A 235 -11.45 -25.59 17.20
CA VAL A 235 -12.00 -25.81 15.85
C VAL A 235 -12.60 -24.54 15.27
N SER A 236 -13.36 -23.78 16.06
CA SER A 236 -13.95 -22.51 15.60
C SER A 236 -12.87 -21.49 15.21
N LYS A 237 -11.74 -21.44 15.91
CA LYS A 237 -10.60 -20.59 15.53
C LYS A 237 -10.03 -21.01 14.17
N ILE A 238 -9.87 -22.31 13.92
CA ILE A 238 -9.40 -22.83 12.63
C ILE A 238 -10.39 -22.47 11.50
N ALA A 239 -11.69 -22.62 11.75
CA ALA A 239 -12.75 -22.26 10.80
C ALA A 239 -12.76 -20.75 10.48
N ASN A 240 -12.52 -19.89 11.47
CA ASN A 240 -12.44 -18.43 11.29
C ASN A 240 -11.30 -18.01 10.34
N PHE A 241 -10.26 -18.82 10.16
CA PHE A 241 -9.21 -18.61 9.15
C PHE A 241 -9.65 -19.02 7.72
N GLY A 242 -10.93 -19.36 7.50
CA GLY A 242 -11.45 -19.82 6.21
C GLY A 242 -10.91 -21.20 5.81
N ILE A 243 -10.56 -22.03 6.80
CA ILE A 243 -10.09 -23.39 6.59
C ILE A 243 -11.28 -24.33 6.87
N PRO A 244 -11.72 -25.15 5.90
CA PRO A 244 -12.79 -26.10 6.13
C PRO A 244 -12.30 -27.23 7.03
N VAL A 245 -13.03 -27.50 8.10
CA VAL A 245 -12.76 -28.54 9.11
C VAL A 245 -13.88 -29.57 9.11
#